data_AF-C6DHU0-F1
#
_entry.id   AF-C6DHU0-F1
#
_cell.length_a   1.000
_cell.length_b   1.000
_cell.length_c   1.000
_cell.angle_alpha   90.00
_cell.angle_beta   90.00
_cell.angle_gamma   90.00
#
_symmetry.space_group_name_H-M   'P 1'
#
loop_
_entity.id
_entity.type
_entity.pdbx_description
1 polymer ?
#
loop_
_entity_poly.entity_id
_entity_poly.type
_entity_poly.pdbx_seq_one_letter_code
_entity_poly.pdbx_strand_id
1 'polypeptide(L)'
;MPPWLQLMADSFWSLLSAGLKFTVPLAILSFIFGLALGIIIALVRLYGPKPLKWLGDFYVWVIRGTPLLVQLFLIFYGLPSAGITLDAFPAALIGFTISVGAYSSEIVRGAILSVPKGQWNAAYSLGMNGRQAIRWVIFPQSVFVSLPPLSNTFISLIKDTSLAAVITVPEMFLSAQRIVSVTYEPLILYVEAALIYLMFSTVLSQLQVKLEKYYQRHITH
;
A
#
# COMPACT_ATOMS: atom_id res chain seq x y z
N MET A 1 33.21 2.92 22.55
CA MET A 1 32.18 3.55 21.69
C MET A 1 31.35 4.48 22.56
N PRO A 2 30.83 5.61 22.04
CA PRO A 2 29.90 6.45 22.79
C PRO A 2 28.67 5.64 23.24
N PRO A 3 28.06 5.93 24.41
CA PRO A 3 26.92 5.16 24.93
C PRO A 3 25.74 5.06 23.95
N TRP A 4 25.44 6.14 23.23
CA TRP A 4 24.39 6.18 22.23
C TRP A 4 24.65 5.25 21.05
N LEU A 5 25.91 5.09 20.63
CA LEU A 5 26.29 4.22 19.51
C LEU A 5 26.24 2.75 19.92
N GLN A 6 26.58 2.45 21.18
CA GLN A 6 26.44 1.12 21.74
C GLN A 6 24.96 0.71 21.82
N LEU A 7 24.09 1.61 22.30
CA LEU A 7 22.65 1.38 22.35
C LEU A 7 22.05 1.09 20.97
N MET A 8 22.47 1.82 19.94
CA MET A 8 22.08 1.53 18.56
C MET A 8 22.59 0.16 18.11
N ALA A 9 23.87 -0.16 18.34
CA ALA A 9 24.41 -1.47 17.95
C ALA A 9 23.64 -2.64 18.60
N ASP A 10 23.28 -2.50 19.87
CA ASP A 10 22.55 -3.52 20.64
C ASP A 10 21.09 -3.65 20.17
N SER A 11 20.46 -2.54 19.77
CA SER A 11 19.06 -2.48 19.36
C SER A 11 18.83 -2.83 17.89
N PHE A 12 19.84 -2.60 17.04
CA PHE A 12 19.75 -2.72 15.58
C PHE A 12 19.17 -4.05 15.11
N TRP A 13 19.70 -5.16 15.64
CA TRP A 13 19.25 -6.49 15.22
C TRP A 13 17.81 -6.77 15.64
N SER A 14 17.40 -6.28 16.81
CA SER A 14 16.02 -6.39 17.29
C SER A 14 15.06 -5.66 16.34
N LEU A 15 15.36 -4.39 16.04
CA LEU A 15 14.55 -3.56 15.14
C LEU A 15 14.50 -4.14 13.72
N LEU A 16 15.65 -4.51 13.17
CA LEU A 16 15.74 -5.09 11.83
C LEU A 16 14.95 -6.40 11.75
N SER A 17 15.04 -7.26 12.77
CA SER A 17 14.30 -8.52 12.81
C SER A 17 12.78 -8.31 12.87
N ALA A 18 12.31 -7.31 13.64
CA ALA A 18 10.90 -6.93 13.67
C ALA A 18 10.44 -6.37 12.33
N GLY A 19 11.28 -5.56 11.68
CA GLY A 19 11.07 -5.07 10.32
C GLY A 19 10.87 -6.20 9.31
N LEU A 20 11.77 -7.19 9.32
CA LEU A 20 11.71 -8.32 8.38
C LEU A 20 10.57 -9.31 8.68
N LYS A 21 10.20 -9.50 9.97
CA LYS A 21 9.17 -10.47 10.37
C LYS A 21 7.75 -9.91 10.31
N PHE A 22 7.57 -8.61 10.52
CA PHE A 22 6.24 -8.01 10.64
C PHE A 22 6.02 -6.84 9.69
N THR A 23 6.90 -5.83 9.68
CA THR A 23 6.73 -4.63 8.81
C THR A 23 6.69 -5.00 7.33
N VAL A 24 7.69 -5.73 6.84
CA VAL A 24 7.82 -6.11 5.42
C VAL A 24 6.69 -7.07 4.99
N PRO A 25 6.37 -8.16 5.71
CA PRO A 25 5.26 -9.03 5.35
C PRO A 25 3.90 -8.31 5.40
N LEU A 26 3.66 -7.45 6.41
CA LEU A 26 2.42 -6.68 6.49
C LEU A 26 2.26 -5.77 5.27
N ALA A 27 3.31 -5.06 4.87
CA ALA A 27 3.28 -4.21 3.69
C ALA A 27 3.08 -5.01 2.39
N ILE A 28 3.80 -6.11 2.20
CA ILE A 28 3.68 -6.97 1.01
C ILE A 28 2.26 -7.53 0.88
N LEU A 29 1.74 -8.16 1.95
CA LEU A 29 0.41 -8.76 1.93
C LEU A 29 -0.68 -7.71 1.74
N SER A 30 -0.60 -6.60 2.47
CA SER A 30 -1.57 -5.49 2.34
C SER A 30 -1.55 -4.89 0.94
N PHE A 31 -0.38 -4.80 0.30
CA PHE A 31 -0.27 -4.32 -1.06
C PHE A 31 -0.83 -5.31 -2.08
N ILE A 32 -0.55 -6.60 -1.94
CA ILE A 32 -1.08 -7.64 -2.85
C ILE A 32 -2.61 -7.67 -2.78
N PHE A 33 -3.18 -7.79 -1.58
CA PHE A 33 -4.63 -7.83 -1.42
C PHE A 33 -5.28 -6.48 -1.74
N GLY A 34 -4.65 -5.38 -1.34
CA GLY A 34 -5.11 -4.03 -1.65
C GLY A 34 -5.12 -3.75 -3.15
N LEU A 35 -4.07 -4.12 -3.88
CA LEU A 35 -4.01 -3.98 -5.34
C LEU A 35 -5.09 -4.82 -6.02
N ALA A 36 -5.27 -6.07 -5.60
CA ALA A 36 -6.33 -6.94 -6.13
C ALA A 36 -7.72 -6.31 -5.91
N LEU A 37 -8.00 -5.84 -4.68
CA LEU A 37 -9.22 -5.12 -4.34
C LEU A 37 -9.37 -3.84 -5.18
N GLY A 38 -8.29 -3.08 -5.34
CA GLY A 38 -8.26 -1.84 -6.10
C GLY A 38 -8.58 -2.04 -7.58
N ILE A 39 -8.04 -3.09 -8.21
CA ILE A 39 -8.36 -3.46 -9.59
C ILE A 39 -9.85 -3.80 -9.72
N ILE A 40 -10.38 -4.62 -8.80
CA ILE A 40 -11.81 -5.00 -8.79
C ILE A 40 -12.69 -3.74 -8.68
N ILE A 41 -12.43 -2.87 -7.70
CA ILE A 41 -13.19 -1.64 -7.48
C ILE A 41 -13.07 -0.68 -8.68
N ALA A 42 -11.89 -0.55 -9.28
CA ALA A 42 -11.70 0.28 -10.47
C ALA A 42 -12.57 -0.20 -11.64
N LEU A 43 -12.57 -1.51 -11.91
CA LEU A 43 -13.38 -2.11 -12.97
C LEU A 43 -14.88 -1.97 -12.71
N VAL A 44 -15.32 -2.16 -11.47
CA VAL A 44 -16.72 -1.95 -11.06
C VAL A 44 -17.13 -0.50 -11.29
N ARG A 45 -16.31 0.48 -10.89
CA ARG A 45 -16.61 1.90 -11.05
C ARG A 45 -16.59 2.37 -12.50
N LEU A 46 -15.80 1.72 -13.37
CA LEU A 46 -15.78 2.02 -14.81
C LEU A 46 -16.95 1.37 -15.56
N TYR A 47 -17.18 0.07 -15.34
CA TYR A 47 -18.00 -0.76 -16.22
C TYR A 47 -19.21 -1.40 -15.55
N GLY A 48 -19.33 -1.32 -14.22
CA GLY A 48 -20.46 -1.89 -13.49
C GLY A 48 -21.79 -1.19 -13.76
N PRO A 49 -22.92 -1.84 -13.44
CA PRO A 49 -24.22 -1.20 -13.42
C PRO A 49 -24.27 -0.08 -12.35
N LYS A 50 -25.18 0.88 -12.51
CA LYS A 50 -25.29 2.06 -11.62
C LYS A 50 -25.23 1.74 -10.11
N PRO A 51 -25.91 0.70 -9.58
CA PRO A 51 -25.83 0.39 -8.15
C PRO A 51 -24.42 -0.03 -7.69
N LEU A 52 -23.72 -0.85 -8.47
CA LEU A 52 -22.36 -1.29 -8.12
C LEU A 52 -21.35 -0.14 -8.23
N LYS A 53 -21.53 0.76 -9.22
CA LYS A 53 -20.73 1.98 -9.33
C LYS A 53 -20.87 2.84 -8.08
N TRP A 54 -22.10 3.08 -7.64
CA TRP A 54 -22.38 3.85 -6.43
C TRP A 54 -21.75 3.22 -5.18
N LEU A 55 -21.83 1.89 -5.02
CA LEU A 55 -21.14 1.20 -3.92
C LEU A 55 -19.62 1.37 -3.97
N GLY A 56 -19.02 1.26 -5.16
CA GLY A 56 -17.59 1.51 -5.35
C GLY A 56 -17.19 2.95 -5.05
N ASP A 57 -17.99 3.93 -5.50
CA ASP A 57 -17.77 5.35 -5.21
C ASP A 57 -17.90 5.65 -3.71
N PHE A 58 -18.92 5.09 -3.05
CA PHE A 58 -19.12 5.21 -1.61
C PHE A 58 -17.95 4.63 -0.82
N TYR A 59 -17.52 3.41 -1.15
CA TYR A 59 -16.34 2.77 -0.56
C TYR A 59 -15.10 3.67 -0.67
N VAL A 60 -14.79 4.17 -1.88
CA VAL A 60 -13.61 5.01 -2.09
C VAL A 60 -13.73 6.34 -1.35
N TRP A 61 -14.91 6.95 -1.33
CA TRP A 61 -15.18 8.19 -0.61
C TRP A 61 -14.96 8.04 0.90
N VAL A 62 -15.52 7.00 1.52
CA VAL A 62 -15.36 6.74 2.96
C VAL A 62 -13.90 6.47 3.30
N ILE A 63 -13.25 5.56 2.58
CA ILE A 63 -11.91 5.08 2.93
C ILE A 63 -10.85 6.15 2.69
N ARG A 64 -10.94 6.93 1.60
CA ARG A 64 -10.01 8.04 1.35
C ARG A 64 -10.36 9.30 2.15
N GLY A 65 -11.61 9.44 2.59
CA GLY A 65 -12.09 10.56 3.40
C GLY A 65 -11.84 10.41 4.90
N THR A 66 -11.42 9.22 5.37
CA THR A 66 -11.19 8.94 6.79
C THR A 66 -9.73 8.56 7.06
N PRO A 67 -9.13 8.97 8.20
CA PRO A 67 -7.75 8.61 8.52
C PRO A 67 -7.58 7.09 8.71
N LEU A 68 -6.52 6.53 8.14
CA LEU A 68 -6.19 5.10 8.30
C LEU A 68 -6.04 4.69 9.77
N LEU A 69 -5.45 5.56 10.60
CA LEU A 69 -5.32 5.33 12.04
C LEU A 69 -6.70 5.08 12.71
N VAL A 70 -7.71 5.86 12.33
CA VAL A 70 -9.08 5.70 12.86
C VAL A 70 -9.68 4.38 12.38
N GLN A 71 -9.47 4.01 11.11
CA GLN A 71 -9.94 2.73 10.57
C GLN A 71 -9.32 1.53 11.31
N LEU A 72 -8.01 1.59 11.62
CA LEU A 72 -7.33 0.56 12.41
C LEU A 72 -7.93 0.43 13.82
N PHE A 73 -8.22 1.55 14.49
CA PHE A 73 -8.88 1.53 15.80
C PHE A 73 -10.30 0.96 15.74
N LEU A 74 -11.09 1.31 14.72
CA LEU A 74 -12.44 0.75 14.57
C LEU A 74 -12.40 -0.77 14.35
N ILE A 75 -11.45 -1.25 13.55
CA ILE A 75 -11.30 -2.69 13.29
C ILE A 75 -10.82 -3.43 14.55
N PHE A 76 -9.79 -2.92 15.23
CA PHE A 76 -9.18 -3.65 16.34
C PHE A 76 -9.94 -3.49 17.67
N TYR A 77 -10.36 -2.27 18.02
CA TYR A 77 -11.05 -1.98 19.28
C TYR A 77 -12.57 -1.90 19.17
N GLY A 78 -13.11 -1.59 17.99
CA GLY A 78 -14.57 -1.46 17.77
C GLY A 78 -15.28 -2.78 17.50
N LEU A 79 -14.72 -3.64 16.64
CA LEU A 79 -15.32 -4.94 16.29
C LEU A 79 -15.58 -5.88 17.49
N PRO A 80 -14.76 -5.90 18.57
CA PRO A 80 -15.06 -6.67 19.77
C PRO A 80 -16.44 -6.37 20.38
N SER A 81 -16.92 -5.11 20.30
CA SER A 81 -18.27 -4.75 20.77
C SER A 81 -19.39 -5.40 19.94
N ALA A 82 -19.10 -5.84 18.73
CA ALA A 82 -19.99 -6.62 17.86
C ALA A 82 -19.75 -8.14 17.98
N GLY A 83 -18.93 -8.59 18.93
CA GLY A 83 -18.60 -10.00 19.14
C GLY A 83 -17.52 -10.56 18.20
N ILE A 84 -16.82 -9.70 17.44
CA ILE A 84 -15.76 -10.12 16.51
C ILE A 84 -14.40 -9.69 17.09
N THR A 85 -13.60 -10.65 17.54
CA THR A 85 -12.25 -10.40 18.04
C THR A 85 -11.22 -10.82 17.00
N LEU A 86 -10.30 -9.91 16.67
CA LEU A 86 -9.20 -10.15 15.74
C LEU A 86 -7.87 -9.91 16.47
N ASP A 87 -6.90 -10.76 16.21
CA ASP A 87 -5.52 -10.48 16.61
C ASP A 87 -4.99 -9.22 15.89
N ALA A 88 -3.97 -8.59 16.47
CA ALA A 88 -3.42 -7.33 15.98
C ALA A 88 -2.99 -7.39 14.51
N PHE A 89 -2.27 -8.45 14.11
CA PHE A 89 -1.76 -8.60 12.75
C PHE A 89 -2.87 -8.73 11.68
N PRO A 90 -3.86 -9.64 11.80
CA PRO A 90 -4.96 -9.70 10.84
C PRO A 90 -5.83 -8.44 10.85
N ALA A 91 -6.05 -7.80 12.01
CA ALA A 91 -6.75 -6.52 12.08
C ALA A 91 -6.04 -5.43 11.26
N ALA A 92 -4.72 -5.32 11.44
CA ALA A 92 -3.89 -4.42 10.64
C ALA A 92 -3.96 -4.76 9.15
N LEU A 93 -3.75 -6.03 8.79
CA LEU A 93 -3.77 -6.49 7.40
C LEU A 93 -5.09 -6.14 6.70
N ILE A 94 -6.23 -6.30 7.36
CA ILE A 94 -7.54 -5.93 6.82
C ILE A 94 -7.62 -4.41 6.61
N GLY A 95 -7.27 -3.61 7.63
CA GLY A 95 -7.33 -2.15 7.55
C GLY A 95 -6.43 -1.58 6.44
N PHE A 96 -5.18 -2.04 6.36
CA PHE A 96 -4.26 -1.64 5.30
C PHE A 96 -4.73 -2.13 3.92
N THR A 97 -5.25 -3.36 3.79
CA THR A 97 -5.81 -3.88 2.53
C THR A 97 -6.95 -3.01 2.01
N ILE A 98 -7.89 -2.63 2.88
CA ILE A 98 -9.01 -1.76 2.55
C ILE A 98 -8.51 -0.38 2.11
N SER A 99 -7.60 0.23 2.89
CA SER A 99 -7.04 1.53 2.54
C SER A 99 -6.30 1.50 1.21
N VAL A 100 -5.33 0.60 1.06
CA VAL A 100 -4.56 0.43 -0.18
C VAL A 100 -5.48 0.13 -1.37
N GLY A 101 -6.55 -0.64 -1.17
CA GLY A 101 -7.54 -0.92 -2.22
C GLY A 101 -8.26 0.32 -2.71
N ALA A 102 -8.65 1.23 -1.82
CA ALA A 102 -9.29 2.48 -2.23
C ALA A 102 -8.33 3.37 -3.04
N TYR A 103 -7.10 3.55 -2.58
CA TYR A 103 -6.08 4.34 -3.29
C TYR A 103 -5.66 3.69 -4.63
N SER A 104 -5.43 2.38 -4.64
CA SER A 104 -5.07 1.63 -5.85
C SER A 104 -6.20 1.66 -6.88
N SER A 105 -7.47 1.64 -6.45
CA SER A 105 -8.60 1.77 -7.38
C SER A 105 -8.61 3.10 -8.14
N GLU A 106 -8.15 4.18 -7.49
CA GLU A 106 -8.07 5.50 -8.10
C GLU A 106 -6.93 5.58 -9.11
N ILE A 107 -5.78 5.02 -8.76
CA ILE A 107 -4.61 4.93 -9.63
C ILE A 107 -4.94 4.10 -10.88
N VAL A 108 -5.50 2.89 -10.71
CA VAL A 108 -5.84 2.01 -11.84
C VAL A 108 -6.92 2.62 -12.72
N ARG A 109 -7.99 3.19 -12.14
CA ARG A 109 -9.04 3.87 -12.91
C ARG A 109 -8.49 5.08 -13.67
N GLY A 110 -7.66 5.89 -13.03
CA GLY A 110 -7.00 7.04 -13.65
C GLY A 110 -6.12 6.62 -14.84
N ALA A 111 -5.33 5.55 -14.66
CA ALA A 111 -4.47 5.01 -15.72
C ALA A 111 -5.26 4.45 -16.92
N ILE A 112 -6.42 3.82 -16.68
CA ILE A 112 -7.30 3.37 -17.77
C ILE A 112 -7.89 4.57 -18.52
N LEU A 113 -8.34 5.59 -17.80
CA LEU A 113 -8.94 6.79 -18.39
C LEU A 113 -7.93 7.69 -19.11
N SER A 114 -6.64 7.61 -18.78
CA SER A 114 -5.58 8.37 -19.45
C SER A 114 -5.21 7.82 -20.83
N VAL A 115 -5.64 6.60 -21.19
CA VAL A 115 -5.36 6.04 -22.51
C VAL A 115 -6.05 6.87 -23.60
N PRO A 116 -5.33 7.37 -24.62
CA PRO A 116 -5.90 8.27 -25.62
C PRO A 116 -7.13 7.70 -26.33
N LYS A 117 -8.13 8.54 -26.59
CA LYS A 117 -9.36 8.15 -27.33
C LYS A 117 -9.06 7.56 -28.71
N GLY A 118 -7.94 7.92 -29.35
CA GLY A 118 -7.50 7.33 -30.61
C GLY A 118 -7.29 5.80 -30.54
N GLN A 119 -6.78 5.28 -29.42
CA GLN A 119 -6.61 3.84 -29.20
C GLN A 119 -7.95 3.11 -29.10
N TRP A 120 -8.93 3.75 -28.45
CA TRP A 120 -10.30 3.24 -28.39
C TRP A 120 -10.95 3.22 -29.78
N ASN A 121 -10.86 4.33 -30.51
CA ASN A 121 -11.43 4.45 -31.85
C ASN A 121 -10.81 3.43 -32.82
N ALA A 122 -9.48 3.25 -32.78
CA ALA A 122 -8.79 2.26 -33.60
C ALA A 122 -9.25 0.82 -33.29
N ALA A 123 -9.38 0.46 -32.01
CA ALA A 123 -9.90 -0.85 -31.60
C ALA A 123 -11.33 -1.08 -32.15
N TYR A 124 -12.20 -0.08 -32.04
CA TYR A 124 -13.56 -0.16 -32.58
C TYR A 124 -13.59 -0.23 -34.11
N SER A 125 -12.70 0.49 -34.82
CA SER A 125 -12.56 0.42 -36.28
C SER A 125 -12.10 -0.97 -36.76
N LEU A 126 -11.40 -1.72 -35.92
CA LEU A 126 -11.01 -3.12 -36.17
C LEU A 126 -12.11 -4.13 -35.79
N GLY A 127 -13.32 -3.66 -35.43
CA GLY A 127 -14.47 -4.50 -35.10
C GLY A 127 -14.46 -5.06 -33.68
N MET A 128 -13.56 -4.59 -32.80
CA MET A 128 -13.52 -5.04 -31.41
C MET A 128 -14.73 -4.51 -30.63
N ASN A 129 -15.38 -5.36 -29.83
CA ASN A 129 -16.35 -4.87 -28.84
C ASN A 129 -15.65 -4.25 -27.62
N GLY A 130 -16.39 -3.57 -26.75
CA GLY A 130 -15.82 -2.86 -25.59
C GLY A 130 -14.97 -3.75 -24.66
N ARG A 131 -15.37 -5.01 -24.44
CA ARG A 131 -14.59 -5.95 -23.62
C ARG A 131 -13.27 -6.34 -24.30
N GLN A 132 -13.30 -6.55 -25.61
CA GLN A 132 -12.10 -6.85 -26.40
C GLN A 132 -11.16 -5.64 -26.41
N ALA A 133 -11.67 -4.43 -26.68
CA ALA A 133 -10.86 -3.21 -26.67
C ALA A 133 -10.16 -3.02 -25.32
N ILE A 134 -10.89 -3.18 -24.21
CA ILE A 134 -10.30 -3.10 -22.86
C ILE A 134 -9.23 -4.16 -22.65
N ARG A 135 -9.56 -5.44 -22.88
CA ARG A 135 -8.67 -6.56 -22.54
C ARG A 135 -7.37 -6.53 -23.35
N TRP A 136 -7.45 -6.17 -24.63
CA TRP A 136 -6.35 -6.35 -25.57
C TRP A 136 -5.59 -5.07 -25.91
N VAL A 137 -6.23 -3.90 -25.81
CA VAL A 137 -5.63 -2.62 -26.21
C VAL A 137 -5.41 -1.73 -25.00
N ILE A 138 -6.46 -1.44 -24.24
CA ILE A 138 -6.44 -0.39 -23.21
C ILE A 138 -5.78 -0.87 -21.92
N PHE A 139 -6.14 -2.06 -21.42
CA PHE A 139 -5.64 -2.57 -20.14
C PHE A 139 -4.12 -2.74 -20.14
N PRO A 140 -3.48 -3.38 -21.15
CA PRO A 140 -2.02 -3.48 -21.20
C PRO A 140 -1.32 -2.12 -21.14
N GLN A 141 -1.83 -1.11 -21.86
CA GLN A 141 -1.29 0.25 -21.81
C GLN A 141 -1.44 0.87 -20.42
N SER A 142 -2.62 0.72 -19.81
CA SER A 142 -2.91 1.27 -18.47
C SER A 142 -2.03 0.67 -17.36
N VAL A 143 -1.62 -0.60 -17.49
CA VAL A 143 -0.73 -1.25 -16.51
C VAL A 143 0.58 -0.46 -16.38
N PHE A 144 1.19 -0.09 -17.51
CA PHE A 144 2.45 0.66 -17.49
C PHE A 144 2.28 2.08 -16.94
N VAL A 145 1.16 2.74 -17.25
CA VAL A 145 0.84 4.06 -16.70
C VAL A 145 0.61 4.01 -15.18
N SER A 146 0.01 2.92 -14.69
CA SER A 146 -0.28 2.74 -13.26
C SER A 146 0.95 2.33 -12.43
N LEU A 147 2.00 1.82 -13.07
CA LEU A 147 3.12 1.18 -12.37
C LEU A 147 3.90 2.17 -11.47
N PRO A 148 4.36 3.36 -11.94
CA PRO A 148 5.04 4.33 -11.09
C PRO A 148 4.23 4.77 -9.84
N PRO A 149 2.94 5.19 -9.96
CA PRO A 149 2.18 5.56 -8.76
C PRO A 149 1.87 4.38 -7.84
N LEU A 150 1.70 3.16 -8.36
CA LEU A 150 1.55 1.96 -7.53
C LEU A 150 2.84 1.64 -6.76
N SER A 151 4.02 1.75 -7.39
CA SER A 151 5.31 1.61 -6.70
C SER A 151 5.49 2.64 -5.59
N ASN A 152 5.14 3.91 -5.83
CA ASN A 152 5.17 4.95 -4.80
C ASN A 152 4.24 4.64 -3.62
N THR A 153 3.08 4.05 -3.90
CA THR A 153 2.12 3.62 -2.88
C THR A 153 2.71 2.48 -2.03
N PHE A 154 3.37 1.50 -2.66
CA PHE A 154 4.03 0.41 -1.94
C PHE A 154 5.18 0.89 -1.03
N ILE A 155 6.02 1.81 -1.51
CA ILE A 155 7.09 2.40 -0.70
C ILE A 155 6.52 3.19 0.48
N SER A 156 5.41 3.92 0.26
CA SER A 156 4.74 4.66 1.33
C SER A 156 4.15 3.71 2.38
N LEU A 157 3.57 2.60 1.93
CA LEU A 157 2.96 1.60 2.80
C LEU A 157 3.95 1.01 3.82
N ILE A 158 5.22 0.80 3.45
CA ILE A 158 6.26 0.35 4.38
C ILE A 158 6.37 1.30 5.58
N LYS A 159 6.28 2.61 5.35
CA LYS A 159 6.29 3.61 6.44
C LYS A 159 4.96 3.64 7.17
N ASP A 160 3.84 3.55 6.45
CA ASP A 160 2.49 3.56 7.04
C ASP A 160 2.24 2.37 7.97
N THR A 161 2.92 1.23 7.78
CA THR A 161 2.84 0.11 8.74
C THR A 161 3.26 0.47 10.17
N SER A 162 4.01 1.55 10.38
CA SER A 162 4.30 2.08 11.73
C SER A 162 3.02 2.46 12.48
N LEU A 163 1.92 2.80 11.78
CA LEU A 163 0.60 3.01 12.39
C LEU A 163 0.07 1.73 13.06
N ALA A 164 0.51 0.54 12.65
CA ALA A 164 0.08 -0.72 13.26
C ALA A 164 0.60 -0.87 14.71
N ALA A 165 1.63 -0.11 15.11
CA ALA A 165 2.14 -0.10 16.47
C ALA A 165 1.05 0.28 17.50
N VAL A 166 0.14 1.18 17.12
CA VAL A 166 -0.92 1.67 18.02
C VAL A 166 -1.98 0.61 18.34
N ILE A 167 -2.09 -0.41 17.51
CA ILE A 167 -2.96 -1.57 17.73
C ILE A 167 -2.13 -2.82 18.07
N THR A 168 -0.94 -2.62 18.63
CA THR A 168 -0.08 -3.65 19.23
C THR A 168 0.57 -4.65 18.27
N VAL A 169 0.60 -4.38 16.96
CA VAL A 169 1.38 -5.21 16.03
C VAL A 169 2.86 -5.07 16.38
N PRO A 170 3.61 -6.17 16.61
CA PRO A 170 5.03 -6.15 16.97
C PRO A 170 5.93 -5.84 15.77
N GLU A 171 5.56 -4.81 15.00
CA GLU A 171 6.37 -4.28 13.91
C GLU A 171 7.52 -3.41 14.45
N MET A 172 8.34 -2.90 13.53
CA MET A 172 9.60 -2.23 13.86
C MET A 172 9.43 -1.03 14.80
N PHE A 173 8.44 -0.16 14.57
CA PHE A 173 8.23 1.02 15.41
C PHE A 173 7.75 0.65 16.82
N LEU A 174 6.85 -0.31 16.98
CA LEU A 174 6.48 -0.83 18.30
C LEU A 174 7.68 -1.46 19.02
N SER A 175 8.55 -2.14 18.27
CA SER A 175 9.77 -2.73 18.85
C SER A 175 10.72 -1.64 19.37
N ALA A 176 10.84 -0.51 18.67
CA ALA A 176 11.58 0.65 19.16
C ALA A 176 10.96 1.23 20.44
N GLN A 177 9.62 1.40 20.47
CA GLN A 177 8.93 1.89 21.67
C GLN A 177 9.13 0.99 22.90
N ARG A 178 9.18 -0.34 22.71
CA ARG A 178 9.46 -1.29 23.80
C ARG A 178 10.87 -1.12 24.36
N ILE A 179 11.86 -0.88 23.51
CA ILE A 179 13.24 -0.61 23.96
C ILE A 179 13.28 0.74 24.69
N VAL A 180 12.65 1.77 24.13
CA VAL A 180 12.54 3.10 24.75
C VAL A 180 11.91 3.02 26.15
N SER A 181 10.91 2.16 26.37
CA SER A 181 10.27 2.03 27.69
C SER A 181 11.19 1.50 28.80
N VAL A 182 12.32 0.88 28.45
CA VAL A 182 13.30 0.37 29.42
C VAL A 182 14.60 1.16 29.43
N THR A 183 15.01 1.74 28.29
CA THR A 183 16.24 2.54 28.19
C THR A 183 16.03 4.03 28.43
N TYR A 184 14.79 4.53 28.30
CA TYR A 184 14.43 5.94 28.42
C TYR A 184 15.15 6.87 27.43
N GLU A 185 15.58 6.34 26.28
CA GLU A 185 16.35 7.07 25.25
C GLU A 185 15.57 7.22 23.92
N PRO A 186 14.45 7.96 23.87
CA PRO A 186 13.56 8.01 22.71
C PRO A 186 14.23 8.57 21.45
N LEU A 187 15.05 9.62 21.59
CA LEU A 187 15.67 10.29 20.44
C LEU A 187 16.57 9.31 19.67
N ILE A 188 17.40 8.55 20.38
CA ILE A 188 18.37 7.63 19.79
C ILE A 188 17.64 6.52 19.03
N LEU A 189 16.67 5.88 19.68
CA LEU A 189 15.94 4.74 19.11
C LEU A 189 15.01 5.12 17.96
N TYR A 190 14.38 6.30 17.99
CA TYR A 190 13.54 6.75 16.89
C TYR A 190 14.35 7.21 15.69
N VAL A 191 15.53 7.81 15.89
CA VAL A 191 16.48 8.07 14.80
C VAL A 191 16.94 6.75 14.19
N GLU A 192 17.27 5.75 15.00
CA GLU A 192 17.65 4.43 14.51
C GLU A 192 16.55 3.77 13.68
N ALA A 193 15.32 3.72 14.21
CA ALA A 193 14.17 3.19 13.47
C ALA A 193 13.93 3.94 12.15
N ALA A 194 14.07 5.28 12.16
CA ALA A 194 13.97 6.10 10.95
C ALA A 194 15.05 5.75 9.91
N LEU A 195 16.29 5.51 10.34
CA LEU A 195 17.38 5.07 9.46
C LEU A 195 17.10 3.70 8.84
N ILE A 196 16.50 2.76 9.59
CA ILE A 196 16.12 1.45 9.05
C ILE A 196 14.94 1.57 8.07
N TYR A 197 13.91 2.37 8.37
CA TYR A 197 12.83 2.66 7.39
C TYR A 197 13.37 3.32 6.12
N LEU A 198 14.35 4.24 6.27
CA LEU A 198 15.01 4.88 5.14
C LEU A 198 15.81 3.86 4.32
N MET A 199 16.49 2.91 4.97
CA MET A 199 17.17 1.81 4.30
C MET A 199 16.20 0.98 3.45
N PHE A 200 15.08 0.53 4.01
CA PHE A 200 14.05 -0.20 3.26
C PHE A 200 13.49 0.62 2.10
N SER A 201 13.14 1.88 2.35
CA SER A 201 12.60 2.79 1.33
C SER A 201 13.61 3.03 0.20
N THR A 202 14.90 3.13 0.51
CA THR A 202 15.97 3.34 -0.49
C THR A 202 16.13 2.13 -1.39
N VAL A 203 16.16 0.92 -0.81
CA VAL A 203 16.22 -0.33 -1.59
C VAL A 203 15.04 -0.42 -2.55
N LEU A 204 13.82 -0.18 -2.06
CA LEU A 204 12.61 -0.22 -2.89
C LEU A 204 12.59 0.89 -3.95
N SER A 205 13.06 2.09 -3.63
CA SER A 205 13.16 3.20 -4.59
C SER A 205 14.13 2.88 -5.73
N GLN A 206 15.27 2.26 -5.42
CA GLN A 206 16.21 1.82 -6.47
C GLN A 206 15.62 0.72 -7.35
N LEU A 207 14.84 -0.20 -6.78
CA LEU A 207 14.11 -1.22 -7.54
C LEU A 207 13.05 -0.59 -8.44
N GLN A 208 12.30 0.40 -7.93
CA GLN A 208 11.33 1.17 -8.73
C GLN A 208 12.01 1.88 -9.91
N VAL A 209 13.13 2.58 -9.71
CA VAL A 209 13.84 3.26 -10.81
C VAL A 209 14.29 2.27 -11.89
N LYS A 210 14.77 1.09 -11.50
CA LYS A 210 15.16 0.03 -12.46
C LYS A 210 13.94 -0.50 -13.24
N LEU A 211 12.85 -0.73 -12.53
CA LEU A 211 11.57 -1.19 -13.08
C LEU A 211 11.03 -0.17 -14.10
N GLU A 212 10.97 1.11 -13.74
CA GLU A 212 10.51 2.19 -14.61
C GLU A 212 11.36 2.32 -15.88
N LYS A 213 12.70 2.29 -15.75
CA LYS A 213 13.62 2.33 -16.91
C LYS A 213 13.43 1.16 -17.86
N TYR A 214 13.14 -0.04 -17.34
CA TYR A 214 12.88 -1.22 -18.15
C TYR A 214 11.58 -1.07 -18.97
N TYR A 215 10.53 -0.54 -18.35
CA TYR A 215 9.23 -0.39 -19.01
C TYR A 215 9.11 0.81 -19.93
N GLN A 216 9.79 1.93 -19.64
CA GLN A 216 9.81 3.09 -20.55
C GLN A 216 10.31 2.74 -21.96
N ARG A 217 11.24 1.77 -22.08
CA ARG A 217 11.72 1.27 -23.37
C ARG A 217 10.64 0.61 -24.23
N HIS A 218 9.55 0.14 -23.62
CA HIS A 218 8.45 -0.54 -24.31
C HIS A 218 7.29 0.41 -24.66
N ILE A 219 7.30 1.66 -24.19
CA ILE A 219 6.24 2.66 -24.45
C ILE A 219 6.64 3.61 -25.59
N THR A 220 7.93 3.81 -25.85
CA THR A 220 8.46 4.73 -26.88
C THR A 220 8.53 4.15 -28.30
N HIS A 221 7.89 3.00 -28.55
CA HIS A 221 7.80 2.36 -29.87
C HIS A 221 6.35 1.97 -30.16
#